data_AF-A0A1N7APW8-F1
#
_entry.id   AF-A0A1N7APW8-F1
#
_cell.length_a   1.000
_cell.length_b   1.000
_cell.length_c   1.000
_cell.angle_alpha   90.00
_cell.angle_beta   90.00
_cell.angle_gamma   90.00
#
_symmetry.space_group_name_H-M   'P 1'
#
loop_
_entity.id
_entity.type
_entity.pdbx_description
1 polymer ?
#
loop_
_entity_poly.entity_id
_entity_poly.type
_entity_poly.pdbx_seq_one_letter_code
_entity_poly.pdbx_strand_id
1 'polypeptide(L)'
;MPDAGPIAVLPHRPLTVGELLDSAVLLLREQARVLVPIAFVLAAAEQFLVLQPLRLAAGTVPPIWWLTDGSFGAYWVLLTTGATAEAMIIALLGNPAARAGAAALLGRTARPGEVLHRAGGRWGATVLFALVVGGLMGVAAFCGPVWFVGFALLGAVAPALVVDRVSLPRVLPRATALATRSGMRAGMIRLLGYIGWWILRVGLASGVILGLSQLGLLDSRWALPVALLAWAAVNSIAYPALACLDAVLHLETRIRTEGLDILLARTPAGTPEPVVLAADR
;
A
#
# COMPACT_ATOMS: atom_id res chain seq x y z
N MET A 1 32.33 21.11 -4.79
CA MET A 1 31.42 19.96 -4.96
C MET A 1 30.20 20.50 -5.68
N PRO A 2 29.97 20.19 -6.97
CA PRO A 2 28.85 20.76 -7.68
C PRO A 2 27.55 20.09 -7.22
N ASP A 3 26.66 20.92 -6.67
CA ASP A 3 25.20 20.86 -6.66
C ASP A 3 24.57 19.49 -6.94
N ALA A 4 24.34 18.71 -5.88
CA ALA A 4 23.27 17.73 -5.89
C ALA A 4 21.96 18.53 -5.99
N GLY A 5 21.40 18.63 -7.21
CA GLY A 5 20.06 19.17 -7.42
C GLY A 5 19.03 18.47 -6.51
N PRO A 6 17.85 19.07 -6.30
CA PRO A 6 16.83 18.50 -5.43
C PRO A 6 16.60 17.03 -5.77
N ILE A 7 16.69 16.14 -4.77
CA ILE A 7 16.56 14.69 -4.94
C ILE A 7 15.17 14.44 -5.54
N ALA A 8 15.12 14.16 -6.84
CA ALA A 8 13.88 13.88 -7.53
C ALA A 8 13.32 12.56 -7.01
N VAL A 9 12.10 12.60 -6.46
CA VAL A 9 11.41 11.41 -5.94
C VAL A 9 11.24 10.33 -7.01
N LEU A 10 11.13 10.71 -8.29
CA LEU A 10 11.02 9.80 -9.43
C LEU A 10 11.82 10.35 -10.62
N PRO A 11 13.06 9.87 -10.86
CA PRO A 11 13.81 10.26 -12.04
C PRO A 11 13.23 9.60 -13.31
N HIS A 12 13.42 10.25 -14.45
CA HIS A 12 12.98 9.77 -15.77
C HIS A 12 13.91 8.67 -16.33
N ARG A 13 14.26 7.70 -15.50
CA ARG A 13 15.11 6.56 -15.87
C ARG A 13 14.66 5.28 -15.15
N PRO A 14 14.98 4.10 -15.68
CA PRO A 14 14.71 2.85 -14.98
C PRO A 14 15.49 2.77 -13.67
N LEU A 15 14.82 2.38 -12.59
CA LEU A 15 15.37 2.34 -11.24
C LEU A 15 15.78 0.92 -10.81
N THR A 16 16.80 0.83 -9.96
CA THR A 16 17.14 -0.40 -9.22
C THR A 16 16.12 -0.68 -8.11
N VAL A 17 16.15 -1.89 -7.53
CA VAL A 17 15.23 -2.26 -6.43
C VAL A 17 15.40 -1.33 -5.22
N GLY A 18 16.65 -1.01 -4.86
CA GLY A 18 16.93 -0.10 -3.75
C GLY A 18 16.43 1.32 -4.00
N GLU A 19 16.67 1.87 -5.19
CA GLU A 19 16.17 3.20 -5.57
C GLU A 19 14.64 3.25 -5.60
N LEU A 20 13.95 2.17 -5.98
CA LEU A 20 12.48 2.09 -5.95
C LEU A 20 11.94 2.16 -4.52
N LEU A 21 12.55 1.43 -3.58
CA LEU A 21 12.17 1.45 -2.18
C LEU A 21 12.43 2.84 -1.56
N ASP A 22 13.59 3.45 -1.87
CA ASP A 22 13.92 4.80 -1.41
C ASP A 22 12.94 5.84 -1.96
N SER A 23 12.62 5.77 -3.26
CA SER A 23 11.63 6.63 -3.91
C SER A 23 10.24 6.52 -3.26
N ALA A 24 9.82 5.30 -2.88
CA ALA A 24 8.56 5.10 -2.18
C ALA A 24 8.56 5.72 -0.77
N VAL A 25 9.68 5.63 -0.05
CA VAL A 25 9.86 6.26 1.28
C VAL A 25 9.91 7.78 1.16
N LEU A 26 10.59 8.33 0.16
CA LEU A 26 10.61 9.76 -0.12
C LEU A 26 9.20 10.28 -0.44
N LEU A 27 8.44 9.57 -1.28
CA LEU A 27 7.06 9.92 -1.58
C LEU A 27 6.17 9.90 -0.32
N LEU A 28 6.33 8.87 0.53
CA LEU A 28 5.65 8.81 1.82
C LEU A 28 6.03 10.00 2.70
N ARG A 29 7.31 10.35 2.78
CA ARG A 29 7.80 11.47 3.59
C ARG A 29 7.21 12.80 3.14
N GLU A 30 7.13 13.05 1.83
CA GLU A 30 6.52 14.26 1.29
C GLU A 30 5.03 14.36 1.59
N GLN A 31 4.32 13.22 1.58
CA GLN A 31 2.87 13.16 1.78
C GLN A 31 2.46 12.65 3.16
N ALA A 32 3.39 12.61 4.12
CA ALA A 32 3.16 12.01 5.44
C ALA A 32 2.00 12.67 6.17
N ARG A 33 1.85 14.00 5.99
CA ARG A 33 0.76 14.80 6.59
C ARG A 33 -0.65 14.37 6.13
N VAL A 34 -0.76 13.67 5.01
CA VAL A 34 -2.02 13.16 4.47
C VAL A 34 -2.13 11.67 4.67
N LEU A 35 -1.12 10.93 4.21
CA LEU A 35 -1.18 9.47 4.15
C LEU A 35 -1.15 8.83 5.53
N VAL A 36 -0.31 9.31 6.45
CA VAL A 36 -0.16 8.70 7.79
C VAL A 36 -1.41 8.88 8.65
N PRO A 37 -2.03 10.08 8.77
CA PRO A 37 -3.27 10.22 9.53
C PRO A 37 -4.43 9.37 8.98
N ILE A 38 -4.60 9.32 7.65
CA ILE A 38 -5.63 8.49 7.02
C ILE A 38 -5.35 7.01 7.29
N ALA A 39 -4.10 6.58 7.11
CA ALA A 39 -3.68 5.21 7.40
C ALA A 39 -3.86 4.85 8.87
N PHE A 40 -3.59 5.77 9.80
CA PHE A 40 -3.79 5.55 11.23
C PHE A 40 -5.27 5.33 11.55
N VAL A 41 -6.18 6.16 11.02
CA VAL A 41 -7.62 5.97 11.20
C VAL A 41 -8.09 4.64 10.63
N LEU A 42 -7.63 4.29 9.42
CA LEU A 42 -7.99 3.02 8.77
C LEU A 42 -7.41 1.80 9.50
N ALA A 43 -6.17 1.88 9.96
CA ALA A 43 -5.52 0.83 10.74
C ALA A 43 -6.17 0.68 12.12
N ALA A 44 -6.54 1.77 12.78
CA ALA A 44 -7.32 1.71 14.01
C ALA A 44 -8.69 1.06 13.74
N ALA A 45 -9.40 1.45 12.68
CA ALA A 45 -10.67 0.83 12.31
C ALA A 45 -10.51 -0.68 12.05
N GLU A 46 -9.47 -1.12 11.34
CA GLU A 46 -9.13 -2.52 11.17
C GLU A 46 -8.92 -3.23 12.52
N GLN A 47 -8.08 -2.69 13.40
CA GLN A 47 -7.76 -3.33 14.67
C GLN A 47 -8.96 -3.39 15.61
N PHE A 48 -9.71 -2.29 15.77
CA PHE A 48 -10.79 -2.14 16.75
C PHE A 48 -12.15 -2.61 16.24
N LEU A 49 -12.50 -2.37 14.96
CA LEU A 49 -13.82 -2.67 14.43
C LEU A 49 -13.89 -4.02 13.73
N VAL A 50 -12.79 -4.47 13.10
CA VAL A 50 -12.78 -5.70 12.30
C VAL A 50 -12.16 -6.86 13.08
N LEU A 51 -10.92 -6.70 13.54
CA LEU A 51 -10.16 -7.80 14.13
C LEU A 51 -10.51 -8.05 15.59
N GLN A 52 -10.79 -7.01 16.38
CA GLN A 52 -11.09 -7.19 17.81
C GLN A 52 -12.35 -8.05 18.07
N PRO A 53 -13.49 -7.84 17.39
CA PRO A 53 -14.65 -8.72 17.57
C PRO A 53 -14.35 -10.18 17.23
N LEU A 54 -13.56 -10.41 16.16
CA LEU A 54 -13.14 -11.76 15.77
C LEU A 54 -12.19 -12.39 16.78
N ARG A 55 -11.27 -11.60 17.36
CA ARG A 55 -10.36 -12.07 18.42
C ARG A 55 -11.12 -12.51 19.67
N LEU A 56 -12.17 -11.76 20.04
CA LEU A 56 -13.05 -12.10 21.15
C LEU A 56 -13.85 -13.37 20.86
N ALA A 57 -14.42 -13.49 19.66
CA ALA A 57 -15.15 -14.69 19.23
C ALA A 57 -14.25 -15.94 19.16
N ALA A 58 -12.98 -15.76 18.80
CA ALA A 58 -11.97 -16.81 18.75
C ALA A 58 -11.36 -17.17 20.13
N GLY A 59 -11.72 -16.44 21.20
CA GLY A 59 -11.15 -16.66 22.54
C GLY A 59 -9.65 -16.34 22.66
N THR A 60 -9.10 -15.56 21.72
CA THR A 60 -7.67 -15.20 21.73
C THR A 60 -7.39 -14.14 22.80
N VAL A 61 -6.33 -14.33 23.58
CA VAL A 61 -5.97 -13.44 24.68
C VAL A 61 -4.72 -12.63 24.29
N PRO A 62 -4.66 -11.30 24.55
CA PRO A 62 -3.41 -10.54 24.43
C PRO A 62 -2.32 -11.14 25.35
N PRO A 63 -1.02 -10.90 25.09
CA PRO A 63 -0.44 -9.98 24.11
C PRO A 63 -0.16 -10.56 22.70
N ILE A 64 -0.29 -11.88 22.55
CA ILE A 64 0.19 -12.64 21.39
C ILE A 64 -0.96 -13.51 20.89
N TRP A 65 -1.42 -13.29 19.66
CA TRP A 65 -2.64 -13.92 19.12
C TRP A 65 -2.38 -15.13 18.20
N TRP A 66 -1.16 -15.67 18.16
CA TRP A 66 -0.72 -16.70 17.21
C TRP A 66 -0.34 -18.07 17.83
N LEU A 67 -0.47 -18.25 19.15
CA LEU A 67 -0.09 -19.51 19.83
C LEU A 67 -1.11 -19.92 20.90
N THR A 68 -2.22 -20.54 20.49
CA THR A 68 -3.08 -21.27 21.43
C THR A 68 -3.40 -22.63 20.84
N ASP A 69 -3.29 -23.68 21.65
CA ASP A 69 -3.39 -25.07 21.20
C ASP A 69 -4.79 -25.36 20.63
N GLY A 70 -4.84 -25.92 19.41
CA GLY A 70 -6.07 -26.47 18.81
C GLY A 70 -6.94 -25.51 17.99
N SER A 71 -6.59 -24.23 17.84
CA SER A 71 -7.46 -23.21 17.19
C SER A 71 -7.03 -22.78 15.79
N PHE A 72 -6.40 -23.66 15.00
CA PHE A 72 -5.88 -23.32 13.66
C PHE A 72 -6.92 -22.64 12.77
N GLY A 73 -8.16 -23.15 12.74
CA GLY A 73 -9.22 -22.57 11.92
C GLY A 73 -9.57 -21.12 12.31
N ALA A 74 -9.64 -20.82 13.60
CA ALA A 74 -9.92 -19.46 14.08
C ALA A 74 -8.75 -18.50 13.74
N TYR A 75 -7.51 -18.97 13.90
CA TYR A 75 -6.33 -18.21 13.49
C TYR A 75 -6.30 -17.96 11.99
N TRP A 76 -6.67 -18.95 11.18
CA TRP A 76 -6.76 -18.82 9.74
C TRP A 76 -7.81 -17.78 9.32
N VAL A 77 -8.99 -17.79 9.95
CA VAL A 77 -10.02 -16.76 9.73
C VAL A 77 -9.53 -15.37 10.11
N LEU A 78 -8.82 -15.23 11.24
CA LEU A 78 -8.21 -13.96 11.65
C LEU A 78 -7.18 -13.47 10.63
N LEU A 79 -6.29 -14.35 10.18
CA LEU A 79 -5.24 -14.03 9.21
C LEU A 79 -5.83 -13.62 7.86
N THR A 80 -6.81 -14.37 7.36
CA THR A 80 -7.47 -14.10 6.07
C THR A 80 -8.30 -12.82 6.11
N THR A 81 -8.98 -12.54 7.23
CA THR A 81 -9.69 -11.27 7.43
C THR A 81 -8.72 -10.10 7.53
N GLY A 82 -7.61 -10.27 8.25
CA GLY A 82 -6.54 -9.27 8.33
C GLY A 82 -5.95 -8.96 6.95
N ALA A 83 -5.59 -9.98 6.17
CA ALA A 83 -5.09 -9.81 4.80
C ALA A 83 -6.10 -9.11 3.88
N THR A 84 -7.39 -9.41 4.04
CA THR A 84 -8.48 -8.74 3.31
C THR A 84 -8.53 -7.25 3.64
N ALA A 85 -8.58 -6.91 4.93
CA ALA A 85 -8.63 -5.53 5.39
C ALA A 85 -7.37 -4.74 5.00
N GLU A 86 -6.19 -5.34 5.18
CA GLU A 86 -4.90 -4.78 4.77
C GLU A 86 -4.89 -4.44 3.27
N ALA A 87 -5.29 -5.37 2.40
CA ALA A 87 -5.34 -5.14 0.96
C ALA A 87 -6.35 -4.03 0.58
N MET A 88 -7.51 -3.96 1.25
CA MET A 88 -8.47 -2.87 1.06
C MET A 88 -7.87 -1.52 1.45
N ILE A 89 -7.21 -1.43 2.60
CA ILE A 89 -6.62 -0.17 3.10
C ILE A 89 -5.49 0.29 2.18
N ILE A 90 -4.61 -0.61 1.76
CA ILE A 90 -3.54 -0.30 0.80
C ILE A 90 -4.14 0.19 -0.52
N ALA A 91 -5.20 -0.45 -1.02
CA ALA A 91 -5.87 -0.01 -2.26
C ALA A 91 -6.53 1.39 -2.12
N LEU A 92 -7.13 1.70 -0.96
CA LEU A 92 -7.70 3.02 -0.67
C LEU A 92 -6.62 4.10 -0.61
N LEU A 93 -5.50 3.82 0.06
CA LEU A 93 -4.33 4.71 0.16
C LEU A 93 -3.56 4.81 -1.16
N GLY A 94 -3.67 3.81 -2.04
CA GLY A 94 -3.06 3.78 -3.36
C GLY A 94 -3.54 4.92 -4.26
N ASN A 95 -4.76 5.42 -4.08
CA ASN A 95 -5.27 6.56 -4.83
C ASN A 95 -4.48 7.86 -4.53
N PRO A 96 -4.48 8.37 -3.27
CA PRO A 96 -3.71 9.56 -2.96
C PRO A 96 -2.20 9.36 -3.22
N ALA A 97 -1.65 8.18 -2.95
CA ALA A 97 -0.26 7.87 -3.25
C ALA A 97 0.06 7.93 -4.76
N ALA A 98 -0.79 7.36 -5.62
CA ALA A 98 -0.59 7.38 -7.07
C ALA A 98 -0.67 8.79 -7.65
N ARG A 99 -1.54 9.65 -7.11
CA ARG A 99 -1.63 11.06 -7.51
C ARG A 99 -0.39 11.85 -7.10
N ALA A 100 0.12 11.61 -5.90
CA ALA A 100 1.36 12.22 -5.46
C ALA A 100 2.55 11.73 -6.29
N GLY A 101 2.62 10.44 -6.60
CA GLY A 101 3.65 9.87 -7.47
C GLY A 101 3.61 10.44 -8.89
N ALA A 102 2.41 10.59 -9.46
CA ALA A 102 2.21 11.24 -10.75
C ALA A 102 2.69 12.71 -10.75
N ALA A 103 2.36 13.47 -9.70
CA ALA A 103 2.85 14.84 -9.54
C ALA A 103 4.39 14.89 -9.42
N ALA A 104 4.96 13.98 -8.63
CA ALA A 104 6.39 13.88 -8.42
C ALA A 104 7.15 13.54 -9.72
N LEU A 105 6.60 12.65 -10.56
CA LEU A 105 7.17 12.34 -11.87
C LEU A 105 7.21 13.58 -12.79
N LEU A 106 6.22 14.48 -12.66
CA LEU A 106 6.17 15.75 -13.39
C LEU A 106 7.03 16.84 -12.75
N GLY A 107 7.85 16.52 -11.75
CA GLY A 107 8.77 17.46 -11.10
C GLY A 107 8.09 18.44 -10.14
N ARG A 108 6.86 18.16 -9.69
CA ARG A 108 6.12 19.02 -8.75
C ARG A 108 5.72 18.27 -7.48
N THR A 109 5.62 19.00 -6.38
CA THR A 109 5.09 18.46 -5.13
C THR A 109 3.57 18.67 -5.07
N ALA A 110 2.80 17.59 -4.97
CA ALA A 110 1.35 17.69 -4.83
C ALA A 110 0.97 18.28 -3.45
N ARG A 111 0.04 19.24 -3.43
CA ARG A 111 -0.48 19.79 -2.18
C ARG A 111 -1.46 18.82 -1.51
N PRO A 112 -1.59 18.79 -0.17
CA PRO A 112 -2.54 17.94 0.53
C PRO A 112 -3.98 18.00 -0.01
N GLY A 113 -4.47 19.22 -0.27
CA GLY A 113 -5.80 19.45 -0.82
C GLY A 113 -5.95 18.94 -2.26
N GLU A 114 -4.88 18.95 -3.06
CA GLU A 114 -4.89 18.39 -4.40
C GLU A 114 -5.06 16.89 -4.33
N VAL A 115 -4.23 16.20 -3.54
CA VAL A 115 -4.20 14.73 -3.42
C VAL A 115 -5.54 14.16 -2.92
N LEU A 116 -6.27 14.92 -2.11
CA LEU A 116 -7.61 14.54 -1.62
C LEU A 116 -8.76 15.08 -2.46
N HIS A 117 -8.48 15.94 -3.45
CA HIS A 117 -9.53 16.59 -4.23
C HIS A 117 -10.43 15.57 -4.91
N ARG A 118 -11.75 15.81 -4.86
CA ARG A 118 -12.75 14.90 -5.46
C ARG A 118 -12.61 14.83 -6.97
N ALA A 119 -12.39 15.97 -7.62
CA ALA A 119 -12.17 16.00 -9.06
C ALA A 119 -10.81 15.36 -9.39
N GLY A 120 -10.85 14.29 -10.18
CA GLY A 120 -9.67 13.53 -10.59
C GLY A 120 -9.31 12.33 -9.72
N GLY A 121 -9.85 12.21 -8.50
CA GLY A 121 -9.57 11.07 -7.61
C GLY A 121 -10.36 9.80 -7.94
N ARG A 122 -11.52 9.87 -8.62
CA ARG A 122 -12.39 8.69 -8.88
C ARG A 122 -12.70 7.86 -7.62
N TRP A 123 -12.86 8.52 -6.47
CA TRP A 123 -13.02 7.88 -5.15
C TRP A 123 -14.10 6.79 -5.09
N GLY A 124 -15.24 6.98 -5.77
CA GLY A 124 -16.28 5.94 -5.84
C GLY A 124 -15.78 4.65 -6.50
N ALA A 125 -15.02 4.77 -7.59
CA ALA A 125 -14.37 3.63 -8.22
C ALA A 125 -13.24 3.06 -7.35
N THR A 126 -12.51 3.90 -6.61
CA THR A 126 -11.48 3.42 -5.67
C THR A 126 -12.08 2.57 -4.56
N VAL A 127 -13.19 2.99 -3.96
CA VAL A 127 -13.88 2.20 -2.93
C VAL A 127 -14.38 0.88 -3.53
N LEU A 128 -14.98 0.92 -4.72
CA LEU A 128 -15.40 -0.30 -5.42
C LEU A 128 -14.21 -1.25 -5.66
N PHE A 129 -13.10 -0.76 -6.19
CA PHE A 129 -11.92 -1.59 -6.45
C PHE A 129 -11.21 -2.02 -5.17
N ALA A 130 -11.26 -1.24 -4.10
CA ALA A 130 -10.76 -1.67 -2.80
C ALA A 130 -11.55 -2.88 -2.31
N LEU A 131 -12.89 -2.87 -2.41
CA LEU A 131 -13.73 -4.03 -2.07
C LEU A 131 -13.41 -5.25 -2.95
N VAL A 132 -13.23 -5.05 -4.26
CA VAL A 132 -12.87 -6.14 -5.18
C VAL A 132 -11.49 -6.72 -4.85
N VAL A 133 -10.48 -5.86 -4.63
CA VAL A 133 -9.12 -6.28 -4.25
C VAL A 133 -9.13 -6.99 -2.90
N GLY A 134 -9.87 -6.46 -1.93
CA GLY A 134 -10.10 -7.11 -0.64
C GLY A 134 -10.70 -8.50 -0.78
N GLY A 135 -11.81 -8.62 -1.50
CA GLY A 135 -12.49 -9.90 -1.72
C GLY A 135 -11.61 -10.93 -2.43
N LEU A 136 -10.90 -10.52 -3.49
CA LEU A 136 -9.94 -11.38 -4.18
C LEU A 136 -8.80 -11.82 -3.26
N MET A 137 -8.27 -10.89 -2.45
CA MET A 137 -7.22 -11.22 -1.48
C MET A 137 -7.73 -12.15 -0.39
N GLY A 138 -8.95 -11.94 0.11
CA GLY A 138 -9.56 -12.81 1.12
C GLY A 138 -9.73 -14.24 0.62
N VAL A 139 -10.22 -14.40 -0.61
CA VAL A 139 -10.30 -15.72 -1.26
C VAL A 139 -8.90 -16.34 -1.43
N ALA A 140 -7.94 -15.57 -1.95
CA ALA A 140 -6.57 -16.04 -2.14
C ALA A 140 -5.89 -16.45 -0.83
N ALA A 141 -6.08 -15.67 0.23
CA ALA A 141 -5.59 -15.96 1.57
C ALA A 141 -6.28 -17.19 2.16
N PHE A 142 -7.58 -17.35 1.93
CA PHE A 142 -8.31 -18.54 2.40
C PHE A 142 -7.80 -19.82 1.74
N CYS A 143 -7.40 -19.75 0.48
CA CYS A 143 -6.82 -20.85 -0.30
C CYS A 143 -5.34 -21.17 0.00
N GLY A 144 -4.78 -20.70 1.12
CA GLY A 144 -3.40 -21.01 1.51
C GLY A 144 -2.39 -20.01 0.92
N PRO A 145 -1.26 -20.44 0.36
CA PRO A 145 -0.19 -19.56 -0.10
C PRO A 145 -0.55 -18.72 -1.35
N VAL A 146 -1.77 -18.85 -1.88
CA VAL A 146 -2.21 -18.10 -3.07
C VAL A 146 -2.23 -16.59 -2.84
N TRP A 147 -2.27 -16.14 -1.57
CA TRP A 147 -2.14 -14.72 -1.23
C TRP A 147 -0.85 -14.06 -1.76
N PHE A 148 0.26 -14.81 -1.88
CA PHE A 148 1.50 -14.28 -2.48
C PHE A 148 1.27 -13.79 -3.91
N VAL A 149 0.47 -14.54 -4.68
CA VAL A 149 0.09 -14.18 -6.06
C VAL A 149 -0.85 -12.98 -6.06
N GLY A 150 -1.83 -12.97 -5.15
CA GLY A 150 -2.74 -11.83 -4.98
C GLY A 150 -1.98 -10.53 -4.70
N PHE A 151 -1.00 -10.56 -3.79
CA PHE A 151 -0.19 -9.38 -3.47
C PHE A 151 0.66 -8.97 -4.65
N ALA A 152 1.33 -9.90 -5.33
CA ALA A 152 2.15 -9.56 -6.51
C ALA A 152 1.35 -8.89 -7.64
N LEU A 153 0.09 -9.27 -7.85
CA LEU A 153 -0.69 -8.85 -9.03
C LEU A 153 -1.62 -7.65 -8.81
N LEU A 154 -2.10 -7.42 -7.58
CA LEU A 154 -3.18 -6.45 -7.32
C LEU A 154 -2.70 -5.04 -6.96
N GLY A 155 -1.40 -4.81 -6.76
CA GLY A 155 -0.86 -3.51 -6.31
C GLY A 155 -1.09 -2.35 -7.27
N ALA A 156 -1.01 -2.61 -8.58
CA ALA A 156 -1.16 -1.58 -9.60
C ALA A 156 -2.62 -1.15 -9.85
N VAL A 157 -3.61 -1.69 -9.14
CA VAL A 157 -5.04 -1.39 -9.37
C VAL A 157 -5.36 0.09 -9.14
N ALA A 158 -4.92 0.66 -8.02
CA ALA A 158 -5.18 2.06 -7.72
C ALA A 158 -4.42 3.03 -8.66
N PRO A 159 -3.11 2.83 -8.94
CA PRO A 159 -2.40 3.58 -9.97
C PRO A 159 -3.04 3.49 -11.37
N ALA A 160 -3.43 2.29 -11.83
CA ALA A 160 -4.10 2.12 -13.12
C ALA A 160 -5.44 2.87 -13.17
N LEU A 161 -6.20 2.88 -12.07
CA LEU A 161 -7.47 3.59 -11.99
C LEU A 161 -7.30 5.12 -12.09
N VAL A 162 -6.32 5.66 -11.37
CA VAL A 162 -6.21 7.12 -11.13
C VAL A 162 -5.24 7.80 -12.09
N VAL A 163 -4.09 7.18 -12.35
CA VAL A 163 -3.03 7.70 -13.23
C VAL A 163 -3.36 7.36 -14.68
N ASP A 164 -3.52 6.07 -15.00
CA ASP A 164 -3.77 5.65 -16.38
C ASP A 164 -5.20 5.98 -16.83
N ARG A 165 -6.11 6.28 -15.90
CA ARG A 165 -7.52 6.64 -16.15
C ARG A 165 -8.28 5.64 -17.03
N VAL A 166 -7.91 4.36 -16.97
CA VAL A 166 -8.59 3.33 -17.76
C VAL A 166 -10.06 3.17 -17.34
N SER A 167 -10.89 2.68 -18.27
CA SER A 167 -12.30 2.35 -17.97
C SER A 167 -12.37 1.25 -16.92
N LEU A 168 -13.43 1.24 -16.08
CA LEU A 168 -13.54 0.33 -14.94
C LEU A 168 -13.30 -1.15 -15.32
N PRO A 169 -13.88 -1.70 -16.40
CA PRO A 169 -13.65 -3.10 -16.77
C PRO A 169 -12.19 -3.42 -17.14
N ARG A 170 -11.41 -2.41 -17.55
CA ARG A 170 -10.02 -2.57 -17.96
C ARG A 170 -9.01 -2.39 -16.83
N VAL A 171 -9.43 -1.93 -15.64
CA VAL A 171 -8.52 -1.64 -14.50
C VAL A 171 -7.75 -2.89 -14.07
N LEU A 172 -8.45 -3.99 -13.81
CA LEU A 172 -7.81 -5.23 -13.35
C LEU A 172 -6.90 -5.84 -14.43
N PRO A 173 -7.35 -6.05 -15.68
CA PRO A 173 -6.47 -6.54 -16.75
C PRO A 173 -5.24 -5.66 -16.98
N ARG A 174 -5.39 -4.33 -16.86
CA ARG A 174 -4.29 -3.39 -17.00
C ARG A 174 -3.27 -3.55 -15.87
N ALA A 175 -3.73 -3.58 -14.63
CA ALA A 175 -2.89 -3.75 -13.45
C ALA A 175 -2.12 -5.08 -13.50
N THR A 176 -2.81 -6.17 -13.83
CA THR A 176 -2.18 -7.50 -13.92
C THR A 176 -1.22 -7.62 -15.10
N ALA A 177 -1.53 -7.01 -16.25
CA ALA A 177 -0.63 -6.98 -17.40
C ALA A 177 0.67 -6.22 -17.08
N LEU A 178 0.58 -5.06 -16.42
CA LEU A 178 1.77 -4.32 -16.00
C LEU A 178 2.56 -5.09 -14.93
N ALA A 179 1.88 -5.73 -13.97
CA ALA A 179 2.55 -6.51 -12.93
C ALA A 179 3.31 -7.74 -13.49
N THR A 180 2.82 -8.34 -14.59
CA THR A 180 3.41 -9.53 -15.22
C THR A 180 4.44 -9.21 -16.31
N ARG A 181 4.44 -8.00 -16.86
CA ARG A 181 5.44 -7.55 -17.84
C ARG A 181 6.86 -7.63 -17.30
N SER A 182 7.82 -7.77 -18.22
CA SER A 182 9.24 -7.89 -17.91
C SER A 182 9.54 -9.02 -16.89
N GLY A 183 8.87 -10.17 -17.03
CA GLY A 183 9.09 -11.35 -16.19
C GLY A 183 8.62 -11.19 -14.75
N MET A 184 7.46 -10.54 -14.53
CA MET A 184 6.89 -10.29 -13.20
C MET A 184 7.75 -9.43 -12.25
N ARG A 185 8.73 -8.67 -12.77
CA ARG A 185 9.63 -7.88 -11.93
C ARG A 185 8.88 -6.97 -10.96
N ALA A 186 7.87 -6.24 -11.42
CA ALA A 186 7.08 -5.35 -10.57
C ALA A 186 6.35 -6.13 -9.46
N GLY A 187 5.75 -7.26 -9.81
CA GLY A 187 5.10 -8.15 -8.83
C GLY A 187 6.07 -8.73 -7.81
N MET A 188 7.27 -9.14 -8.22
CA MET A 188 8.29 -9.67 -7.31
C MET A 188 8.85 -8.60 -6.37
N ILE A 189 9.08 -7.38 -6.85
CA ILE A 189 9.53 -6.27 -6.00
C ILE A 189 8.44 -5.87 -5.01
N ARG A 190 7.18 -5.84 -5.44
CA ARG A 190 6.05 -5.61 -4.53
C ARG A 190 5.99 -6.69 -3.45
N LEU A 191 6.17 -7.96 -3.83
CA LEU A 191 6.17 -9.05 -2.88
C LEU A 191 7.34 -8.97 -1.90
N LEU A 192 8.53 -8.61 -2.38
CA LEU A 192 9.70 -8.35 -1.54
C LEU A 192 9.43 -7.22 -0.54
N GLY A 193 8.87 -6.10 -1.02
CA GLY A 193 8.47 -4.97 -0.18
C GLY A 193 7.45 -5.37 0.89
N TYR A 194 6.45 -6.17 0.50
CA TYR A 194 5.45 -6.70 1.43
C TYR A 194 6.07 -7.63 2.48
N ILE A 195 6.90 -8.61 2.08
CA ILE A 195 7.52 -9.56 3.02
C ILE A 195 8.47 -8.83 3.97
N GLY A 196 9.32 -7.96 3.45
CA GLY A 196 10.24 -7.16 4.27
C GLY A 196 9.46 -6.32 5.28
N TRP A 197 8.39 -5.67 4.84
CA TRP A 197 7.52 -4.92 5.73
C TRP A 197 6.79 -5.81 6.75
N TRP A 198 6.28 -6.97 6.33
CA TRP A 198 5.59 -7.91 7.21
C TRP A 198 6.49 -8.35 8.37
N ILE A 199 7.77 -8.66 8.09
CA ILE A 199 8.77 -9.00 9.10
C ILE A 199 8.99 -7.82 10.07
N LEU A 200 9.23 -6.61 9.54
CA LEU A 200 9.41 -5.41 10.35
C LEU A 200 8.20 -5.12 11.23
N ARG A 201 6.99 -5.26 10.68
CA ARG A 201 5.73 -5.04 11.38
C ARG A 201 5.59 -5.99 12.56
N VAL A 202 5.78 -7.29 12.32
CA VAL A 202 5.68 -8.32 13.36
C VAL A 202 6.73 -8.09 14.44
N GLY A 203 7.98 -7.79 14.04
CA GLY A 203 9.07 -7.50 14.97
C GLY A 203 8.83 -6.27 15.83
N LEU A 204 8.41 -5.15 15.24
CA LEU A 204 8.18 -3.89 15.96
C LEU A 204 6.98 -3.99 16.90
N ALA A 205 5.83 -4.46 16.41
CA ALA A 205 4.63 -4.55 17.25
C ALA A 205 4.83 -5.55 18.40
N SER A 206 5.37 -6.74 18.10
CA SER A 206 5.63 -7.75 19.14
C SER A 206 6.73 -7.29 20.10
N GLY A 207 7.79 -6.65 19.60
CA GLY A 207 8.89 -6.14 20.41
C GLY A 207 8.46 -5.07 21.40
N VAL A 208 7.60 -4.13 20.99
CA VAL A 208 7.02 -3.12 21.91
C VAL A 208 6.21 -3.80 23.01
N ILE A 209 5.31 -4.71 22.65
CA ILE A 209 4.41 -5.35 23.62
C ILE A 209 5.19 -6.24 24.59
N LEU A 210 6.09 -7.09 24.08
CA LEU A 210 6.90 -7.99 24.89
C LEU A 210 7.91 -7.24 25.75
N GLY A 211 8.54 -6.20 25.22
CA GLY A 211 9.49 -5.37 25.96
C GLY A 211 8.82 -4.66 27.14
N LEU A 212 7.66 -4.02 26.92
CA LEU A 212 6.90 -3.38 27.98
C LEU A 212 6.43 -4.38 29.05
N SER A 213 6.01 -5.57 28.62
CA SER A 213 5.61 -6.65 29.53
C SER A 213 6.78 -7.15 30.38
N GLN A 214 7.98 -7.33 29.79
CA GLN A 214 9.17 -7.79 30.52
C GLN A 214 9.69 -6.76 31.53
N LEU A 215 9.51 -5.47 31.24
CA LEU A 215 9.87 -4.38 32.15
C LEU A 215 8.85 -4.18 33.28
N GLY A 216 7.76 -4.95 33.32
CA GLY A 216 6.69 -4.79 34.31
C GLY A 216 5.92 -3.47 34.17
N LEU A 217 5.99 -2.81 33.01
CA LEU A 217 5.32 -1.53 32.73
C LEU A 217 3.89 -1.69 32.20
N LEU A 218 3.45 -2.94 31.98
CA LEU A 218 2.22 -3.27 31.29
C LEU A 218 1.32 -4.13 32.18
N ASP A 219 0.38 -3.48 32.88
CA ASP A 219 -0.68 -4.17 33.62
C ASP A 219 -1.67 -4.88 32.68
N SER A 220 -2.38 -5.91 33.19
CA SER A 220 -3.41 -6.63 32.43
C SER A 220 -4.50 -5.73 31.84
N ARG A 221 -4.86 -4.63 32.52
CA ARG A 221 -5.83 -3.63 32.03
C ARG A 221 -5.35 -2.86 30.80
N TRP A 222 -4.03 -2.69 30.65
CA TRP A 222 -3.40 -1.92 29.57
C TRP A 222 -2.93 -2.80 28.41
N ALA A 223 -2.79 -4.11 28.62
CA ALA A 223 -2.26 -5.03 27.62
C ALA A 223 -3.03 -4.99 26.29
N LEU A 224 -4.36 -5.03 26.34
CA LEU A 224 -5.20 -4.97 25.14
C LEU A 224 -5.10 -3.63 24.39
N PRO A 225 -5.41 -2.46 25.02
CA PRO A 225 -5.36 -1.19 24.30
C PRO A 225 -3.96 -0.84 23.80
N VAL A 226 -2.90 -1.18 24.55
CA VAL A 226 -1.51 -0.98 24.11
C VAL A 226 -1.20 -1.87 22.91
N ALA A 227 -1.61 -3.14 22.90
CA ALA A 227 -1.41 -4.01 21.76
C ALA A 227 -2.13 -3.46 20.51
N LEU A 228 -3.42 -3.13 20.61
CA LEU A 228 -4.19 -2.59 19.49
C LEU A 228 -3.58 -1.29 18.95
N LEU A 229 -3.13 -0.39 19.85
CA LEU A 229 -2.47 0.85 19.48
C LEU A 229 -1.12 0.62 18.81
N ALA A 230 -0.29 -0.28 19.34
CA ALA A 230 1.02 -0.62 18.76
C ALA A 230 0.86 -1.17 17.34
N TRP A 231 -0.07 -2.11 17.15
CA TRP A 231 -0.40 -2.66 15.82
C TRP A 231 -0.92 -1.58 14.87
N ALA A 232 -1.85 -0.73 15.31
CA ALA A 232 -2.38 0.36 14.49
C ALA A 232 -1.30 1.41 14.13
N ALA A 233 -0.42 1.76 15.08
CA ALA A 233 0.67 2.71 14.86
C ALA A 233 1.67 2.19 13.83
N VAL A 234 2.10 0.94 13.95
CA VAL A 234 2.98 0.31 12.95
C VAL A 234 2.29 0.24 11.59
N ASN A 235 1.01 -0.17 11.56
CA ASN A 235 0.22 -0.24 10.32
C ASN A 235 -0.02 1.13 9.66
N SER A 236 -0.04 2.22 10.44
CA SER A 236 -0.18 3.58 9.90
C SER A 236 1.00 4.05 9.05
N ILE A 237 2.15 3.39 9.18
CA ILE A 237 3.34 3.62 8.35
C ILE A 237 3.39 2.57 7.24
N ALA A 238 3.07 1.31 7.58
CA ALA A 238 3.00 0.16 6.68
C ALA A 238 2.24 0.41 5.38
N TYR A 239 0.95 0.68 5.55
CA TYR A 239 -0.02 0.68 4.48
C TYR A 239 0.25 1.79 3.49
N PRO A 240 0.58 3.03 3.92
CA PRO A 240 0.90 4.07 2.96
C PRO A 240 2.29 3.86 2.34
N ALA A 241 3.26 3.23 3.02
CA ALA A 241 4.53 2.87 2.39
C ALA A 241 4.34 1.89 1.22
N LEU A 242 3.51 0.85 1.41
CA LEU A 242 3.18 -0.10 0.35
C LEU A 242 2.36 0.54 -0.78
N ALA A 243 1.44 1.46 -0.45
CA ALA A 243 0.70 2.23 -1.44
C ALA A 243 1.61 3.16 -2.27
N CYS A 244 2.61 3.79 -1.64
CA CYS A 244 3.63 4.58 -2.33
C CYS A 244 4.51 3.69 -3.23
N LEU A 245 4.89 2.50 -2.74
CA LEU A 245 5.63 1.52 -3.54
C LEU A 245 4.83 1.12 -4.79
N ASP A 246 3.52 0.90 -4.68
CA ASP A 246 2.66 0.62 -5.84
C ASP A 246 2.64 1.74 -6.86
N ALA A 247 2.52 2.98 -6.41
CA ALA A 247 2.55 4.15 -7.27
C ALA A 247 3.88 4.24 -8.04
N VAL A 248 5.00 4.11 -7.33
CA VAL A 248 6.34 4.19 -7.90
C VAL A 248 6.61 3.02 -8.86
N LEU A 249 6.27 1.78 -8.46
CA LEU A 249 6.43 0.60 -9.31
C LEU A 249 5.60 0.69 -10.59
N HIS A 250 4.36 1.18 -10.49
CA HIS A 250 3.50 1.37 -11.66
C HIS A 250 4.11 2.36 -12.66
N LEU A 251 4.58 3.52 -12.18
CA LEU A 251 5.21 4.53 -13.04
C LEU A 251 6.53 4.05 -13.65
N GLU A 252 7.39 3.40 -12.85
CA GLU A 252 8.65 2.84 -13.37
C GLU A 252 8.42 1.73 -14.40
N THR A 253 7.40 0.89 -14.18
CA THR A 253 7.03 -0.15 -15.16
C THR A 253 6.56 0.47 -16.47
N ARG A 254 5.82 1.58 -16.43
CA ARG A 254 5.42 2.31 -17.64
C ARG A 254 6.60 3.00 -18.33
N ILE A 255 7.53 3.58 -17.58
CA ILE A 255 8.78 4.11 -18.16
C ILE A 255 9.53 2.99 -18.89
N ARG A 256 9.71 1.83 -18.23
CA ARG A 256 10.47 0.71 -18.78
C ARG A 256 9.81 0.01 -19.96
N THR A 257 8.48 -0.14 -19.94
CA THR A 257 7.77 -1.01 -20.91
C THR A 257 6.95 -0.24 -21.94
N GLU A 258 6.68 1.04 -21.72
CA GLU A 258 5.82 1.85 -22.57
C GLU A 258 6.49 3.15 -23.04
N GLY A 259 7.71 3.43 -22.58
CA GLY A 259 8.42 4.66 -22.97
C GLY A 259 7.74 5.93 -22.44
N LEU A 260 7.15 5.86 -21.24
CA LEU A 260 6.47 7.02 -20.63
C LEU A 260 7.39 8.25 -20.53
N ASP A 261 8.68 8.04 -20.29
CA ASP A 261 9.71 9.09 -20.31
C ASP A 261 9.82 9.78 -21.67
N ILE A 262 9.77 9.02 -22.77
CA ILE A 262 9.79 9.56 -24.13
C ILE A 262 8.52 10.37 -24.41
N LEU A 263 7.36 9.89 -23.96
CA LEU A 263 6.08 10.61 -24.09
C LEU A 263 6.12 11.94 -23.32
N LEU A 264 6.63 11.92 -22.09
CA LEU A 264 6.80 13.11 -21.27
C LEU A 264 7.73 14.13 -21.93
N ALA A 265 8.87 13.68 -22.47
CA ALA A 265 9.82 14.55 -23.16
C ALA A 265 9.26 15.19 -24.44
N ARG A 266 8.28 14.56 -25.09
CA ARG A 266 7.65 15.04 -26.34
C ARG A 266 6.38 15.86 -26.12
N THR A 267 5.88 15.91 -24.89
CA THR A 267 4.61 16.57 -24.59
C THR A 267 4.79 18.10 -24.62
N PRO A 268 3.94 18.85 -25.36
CA PRO A 268 4.00 20.30 -25.38
C PRO A 268 3.79 20.92 -23.99
N ALA A 269 4.51 22.00 -23.71
CA ALA A 269 4.32 22.78 -22.50
C ALA A 269 2.86 23.27 -22.40
N GLY A 270 2.23 23.07 -21.23
CA GLY A 270 0.84 23.45 -20.98
C GLY A 270 -0.20 22.33 -21.22
N THR A 271 0.21 21.15 -21.68
CA THR A 271 -0.71 20.00 -21.77
C THR A 271 -1.21 19.60 -20.38
N PRO A 272 -2.52 19.46 -20.13
CA PRO A 272 -3.04 19.09 -18.82
C PRO A 272 -2.49 17.73 -18.37
N GLU A 273 -1.87 17.68 -17.19
CA GLU A 273 -1.22 16.49 -16.63
C GLU A 273 -2.05 15.19 -16.71
N PRO A 274 -3.37 15.21 -16.43
CA PRO A 274 -4.14 13.98 -16.48
C PRO A 274 -4.34 13.44 -17.89
N VAL A 275 -4.11 14.26 -18.91
CA VAL A 275 -4.12 13.85 -20.32
C VAL A 275 -2.80 13.20 -20.69
N VAL A 276 -1.69 13.72 -20.17
CA VAL A 276 -0.33 13.22 -20.45
C VAL A 276 -0.12 11.82 -19.88
N LEU A 277 -0.66 11.56 -18.69
CA LEU A 277 -0.46 10.30 -17.98
C LEU A 277 -1.53 9.24 -18.25
N ALA A 278 -2.63 9.59 -18.94
CA ALA A 278 -3.63 8.61 -19.32
C ALA A 278 -3.01 7.53 -20.21
N ALA A 279 -3.46 6.28 -20.09
CA ALA A 279 -3.11 5.27 -21.08
C ALA A 279 -3.67 5.69 -22.45
N ASP A 280 -2.90 5.47 -23.52
CA ASP A 280 -3.38 5.66 -24.89
C ASP A 280 -4.77 5.02 -25.04
N ARG A 281 -5.73 5.80 -25.55
CA ARG A 281 -7.15 5.43 -25.62
C ARG A 281 -7.37 4.14 -26.39
#